data_AF-B1I041-F1
#
_entry.id   AF-B1I041-F1
#
_cell.length_a   1.000
_cell.length_b   1.000
_cell.length_c   1.000
_cell.angle_alpha   90.00
_cell.angle_beta   90.00
_cell.angle_gamma   90.00
#
_symmetry.space_group_name_H-M   'P 1'
#
loop_
_entity.id
_entity.type
_entity.pdbx_description
1 polymer ?
#
loop_
_entity_poly.entity_id
_entity_poly.type
_entity_poly.pdbx_seq_one_letter_code
_entity_poly.pdbx_strand_id
1 'polypeptide(L)'
;MIFVEHLSGGYEDVPIVKDISFTVEKGKILGILGPNGSGKSTLLKVMSGILPAVEGTISIDGQNILSYNARALAKKMAVLPQLHANAFSNSVRETISLGRYPHQTGFFSSWSEQDEQAVQHAMLQTGIKRYEHTPMEFLSGGEQQRVFVAQALAQTAEILLLDEPTNHLDIAHQRQILDMVRKEAVECGLTVVMVLHDMNLASLYCDELLLMESGQMRAFGAPHEVLIASQIEEIYQARVATYAHPEIPKPQITMMPAASDHQQRAVIKKEHFKITEQFIQLQSEIPLKTVSSAVHNPGIGWHNCLLNRSVPGDYVISDVKREVNEFLQKGHFSPTNTVVMLTAVPTALVAINEWAAPFGSVIVAVTAGVGNAVDVSRVHERQDQPYIGTINTWVIINGCLSEEAFFQAMMTATEAKTKALQSENIRDERSGTIATGTATDSLLIAATQKGKEMLYGGPITEVGKMIAKGVFETTVQAIRNYKNEF
;
A
#
# COMPACT_ATOMS: atom_id res chain seq x y z
N MET A 1 -3.02 -16.16 -27.37
CA MET A 1 -1.74 -15.43 -27.19
C MET A 1 -1.68 -14.34 -28.25
N ILE A 2 -1.22 -13.13 -27.89
CA ILE A 2 -1.11 -11.99 -28.81
C ILE A 2 0.37 -11.66 -28.99
N PHE A 3 0.82 -11.53 -30.23
CA PHE A 3 2.15 -11.03 -30.56
C PHE A 3 2.04 -9.72 -31.32
N VAL A 4 2.79 -8.72 -30.86
CA VAL A 4 2.94 -7.42 -31.50
C VAL A 4 4.41 -7.25 -31.82
N GLU A 5 4.74 -7.05 -33.10
CA GLU A 5 6.12 -6.94 -33.59
C GLU A 5 6.28 -5.65 -34.39
N HIS A 6 7.21 -4.79 -33.96
CA HIS A 6 7.59 -3.52 -34.60
C HIS A 6 6.41 -2.65 -35.02
N LEU A 7 5.36 -2.60 -34.18
CA LEU A 7 4.10 -1.98 -34.54
C LEU A 7 4.23 -0.47 -34.57
N SER A 8 3.94 0.11 -35.74
CA SER A 8 3.77 1.56 -35.91
C SER A 8 2.43 1.84 -36.59
N GLY A 9 1.68 2.83 -36.10
CA GLY A 9 0.37 3.15 -36.66
C GLY A 9 -0.39 4.25 -35.93
N GLY A 10 -1.62 4.49 -36.35
CA GLY A 10 -2.49 5.50 -35.75
C GLY A 10 -3.35 6.25 -36.76
N TYR A 11 -3.43 7.57 -36.59
CA TYR A 11 -4.20 8.48 -37.43
C TYR A 11 -3.28 9.20 -38.41
N GLU A 12 -3.74 9.42 -39.64
CA GLU A 12 -3.02 10.18 -40.68
C GLU A 12 -1.64 9.58 -41.07
N ASP A 13 -0.78 10.38 -41.70
CA ASP A 13 0.56 9.97 -42.17
C ASP A 13 1.61 9.92 -41.04
N VAL A 14 1.32 10.45 -39.86
CA VAL A 14 2.27 10.48 -38.73
C VAL A 14 1.91 9.39 -37.72
N PRO A 15 2.75 8.35 -37.54
CA PRO A 15 2.46 7.29 -36.59
C PRO A 15 2.44 7.84 -35.16
N ILE A 16 1.32 7.65 -34.46
CA ILE A 16 1.18 7.97 -33.04
C ILE A 16 1.85 6.87 -32.21
N VAL A 17 1.66 5.61 -32.58
CA VAL A 17 2.36 4.46 -32.01
C VAL A 17 3.58 4.19 -32.88
N LYS A 18 4.75 4.01 -32.27
CA LYS A 18 6.05 3.96 -32.95
C LYS A 18 6.87 2.79 -32.43
N ASP A 19 7.09 1.80 -33.29
CA ASP A 19 7.99 0.66 -33.09
C ASP A 19 7.81 -0.02 -31.72
N ILE A 20 6.59 -0.52 -31.46
CA ILE A 20 6.27 -1.23 -30.22
C ILE A 20 6.26 -2.74 -30.46
N SER A 21 6.97 -3.49 -29.61
CA SER A 21 6.98 -4.95 -29.62
C SER A 21 6.73 -5.52 -28.24
N PHE A 22 5.77 -6.43 -28.12
CA PHE A 22 5.49 -7.17 -26.88
C PHE A 22 4.63 -8.40 -27.16
N THR A 23 4.54 -9.30 -26.17
CA THR A 23 3.69 -10.48 -26.21
C THR A 23 2.76 -10.48 -25.02
N VAL A 24 1.52 -10.96 -25.20
CA VAL A 24 0.58 -11.21 -24.10
C VAL A 24 0.24 -12.69 -24.10
N GLU A 25 0.69 -13.40 -23.06
CA GLU A 25 0.40 -14.82 -22.90
C GLU A 25 -1.10 -15.07 -22.64
N LYS A 26 -1.57 -16.28 -22.96
CA LYS A 26 -2.98 -16.63 -22.75
C LYS A 26 -3.33 -16.60 -21.26
N GLY A 27 -4.45 -15.97 -20.92
CA GLY A 27 -4.93 -15.87 -19.53
C GLY A 27 -4.18 -14.83 -18.69
N LYS A 28 -3.25 -14.06 -19.28
CA LYS A 28 -2.59 -12.93 -18.61
C LYS A 28 -3.36 -11.63 -18.81
N ILE A 29 -3.18 -10.73 -17.87
CA ILE A 29 -3.66 -9.35 -17.93
C ILE A 29 -2.48 -8.41 -18.14
N LEU A 30 -2.46 -7.73 -19.29
CA LEU A 30 -1.54 -6.63 -19.58
C LEU A 30 -2.21 -5.28 -19.28
N GLY A 31 -1.57 -4.48 -18.42
CA GLY A 31 -1.95 -3.09 -18.17
C GLY A 31 -1.10 -2.12 -18.98
N ILE A 32 -1.72 -1.24 -19.76
CA ILE A 32 -1.03 -0.17 -20.49
C ILE A 32 -1.14 1.12 -19.69
N LEU A 33 0.02 1.67 -19.33
CA LEU A 33 0.21 2.91 -18.56
C LEU A 33 0.92 3.97 -19.42
N GLY A 34 0.87 5.22 -18.97
CA GLY A 34 1.54 6.35 -19.61
C GLY A 34 0.75 7.65 -19.43
N PRO A 35 1.38 8.82 -19.60
CA PRO A 35 0.71 10.12 -19.50
C PRO A 35 -0.34 10.31 -20.61
N ASN A 36 -1.15 11.36 -20.50
CA ASN A 36 -2.09 11.71 -21.56
C ASN A 36 -1.35 12.01 -22.87
N GLY A 37 -1.92 11.57 -24.00
CA GLY A 37 -1.29 11.72 -25.32
C GLY A 37 -0.14 10.76 -25.62
N SER A 38 0.16 9.79 -24.75
CA SER A 38 1.21 8.77 -25.00
C SER A 38 0.86 7.74 -26.07
N GLY A 39 -0.40 7.68 -26.54
CA GLY A 39 -0.83 6.76 -27.61
C GLY A 39 -1.49 5.46 -27.14
N LYS A 40 -1.83 5.33 -25.85
CA LYS A 40 -2.44 4.13 -25.24
C LYS A 40 -3.71 3.63 -25.96
N SER A 41 -4.71 4.50 -26.08
CA SER A 41 -5.96 4.16 -26.78
C SER A 41 -5.75 3.94 -28.28
N THR A 42 -4.76 4.62 -28.89
CA THR A 42 -4.38 4.37 -30.29
C THR A 42 -3.78 2.97 -30.44
N LEU A 43 -2.88 2.54 -29.54
CA LEU A 43 -2.32 1.19 -29.53
C LEU A 43 -3.44 0.13 -29.47
N LEU A 44 -4.40 0.30 -28.57
CA LEU A 44 -5.59 -0.55 -28.48
C LEU A 44 -6.40 -0.60 -29.78
N LYS A 45 -6.61 0.55 -30.43
CA LYS A 45 -7.33 0.63 -31.71
C LYS A 45 -6.58 -0.02 -32.87
N VAL A 46 -5.25 0.08 -32.89
CA VAL A 46 -4.42 -0.61 -33.89
C VAL A 46 -4.42 -2.13 -33.63
N MET A 47 -4.28 -2.55 -32.37
CA MET A 47 -4.35 -3.97 -31.96
C MET A 47 -5.69 -4.65 -32.32
N SER A 48 -6.79 -3.90 -32.23
CA SER A 48 -8.13 -4.37 -32.61
C SER A 48 -8.43 -4.33 -34.10
N GLY A 49 -7.53 -3.77 -34.92
CA GLY A 49 -7.75 -3.57 -36.34
C GLY A 49 -8.75 -2.45 -36.69
N ILE A 50 -9.15 -1.62 -35.72
CA ILE A 50 -9.97 -0.42 -35.95
C ILE A 50 -9.16 0.66 -36.68
N LEU A 51 -7.88 0.80 -36.33
CA LEU A 51 -6.92 1.66 -37.02
C LEU A 51 -5.89 0.80 -37.75
N PRO A 52 -5.38 1.27 -38.91
CA PRO A 52 -4.37 0.53 -39.65
C PRO A 52 -3.02 0.54 -38.94
N ALA A 53 -2.30 -0.58 -39.04
CA ALA A 53 -0.86 -0.62 -38.84
C ALA A 53 -0.17 -0.14 -40.12
N VAL A 54 0.73 0.84 -39.99
CA VAL A 54 1.58 1.33 -41.09
C VAL A 54 2.80 0.42 -41.25
N GLU A 55 3.37 -0.02 -40.13
CA GLU A 55 4.47 -0.97 -40.08
C GLU A 55 4.24 -1.99 -38.95
N GLY A 56 4.96 -3.11 -39.04
CA GLY A 56 4.87 -4.20 -38.07
C GLY A 56 3.68 -5.12 -38.27
N THR A 57 3.55 -6.10 -37.39
CA THR A 57 2.52 -7.13 -37.46
C THR A 57 1.90 -7.41 -36.11
N ILE A 58 0.61 -7.75 -36.15
CA ILE A 58 -0.16 -8.20 -34.98
C ILE A 58 -0.69 -9.59 -35.33
N SER A 59 -0.44 -10.57 -34.45
CA SER A 59 -0.96 -11.92 -34.63
C SER A 59 -1.63 -12.46 -33.37
N ILE A 60 -2.66 -13.28 -33.58
CA ILE A 60 -3.38 -14.02 -32.54
C ILE A 60 -3.13 -15.50 -32.80
N ASP A 61 -2.53 -16.19 -31.83
CA ASP A 61 -2.15 -17.61 -31.93
C ASP A 61 -1.37 -17.94 -33.22
N GLY A 62 -0.47 -17.03 -33.63
CA GLY A 62 0.39 -17.17 -34.82
C GLY A 62 -0.25 -16.76 -36.15
N GLN A 63 -1.53 -16.40 -36.16
CA GLN A 63 -2.23 -15.94 -37.36
C GLN A 63 -2.37 -14.41 -37.35
N ASN A 64 -1.94 -13.75 -38.43
CA ASN A 64 -2.01 -12.29 -38.56
C ASN A 64 -3.47 -11.79 -38.52
N ILE A 65 -3.75 -10.71 -37.77
CA ILE A 65 -5.12 -10.18 -37.61
C ILE A 65 -5.78 -9.78 -38.94
N LEU A 66 -4.99 -9.34 -39.93
CA LEU A 66 -5.47 -8.93 -41.25
C LEU A 66 -5.95 -10.10 -42.12
N SER A 67 -5.60 -11.33 -41.73
CA SER A 67 -6.09 -12.54 -42.42
C SER A 67 -7.50 -12.95 -42.00
N TYR A 68 -8.01 -12.41 -40.89
CA TYR A 68 -9.39 -12.64 -40.47
C TYR A 68 -10.33 -11.67 -41.18
N ASN A 69 -11.52 -12.16 -41.55
CA ASN A 69 -12.63 -11.24 -41.80
C ASN A 69 -13.14 -10.64 -40.47
N ALA A 70 -13.85 -9.52 -40.54
CA ALA A 70 -14.31 -8.80 -39.35
C ALA A 70 -15.10 -9.68 -38.36
N ARG A 71 -15.96 -10.59 -38.85
CA ARG A 71 -16.75 -11.49 -38.00
C ARG A 71 -15.88 -12.54 -37.30
N ALA A 72 -14.90 -13.10 -38.01
CA ALA A 72 -13.97 -14.08 -37.44
C ALA A 72 -13.06 -13.43 -36.39
N LEU A 73 -12.58 -12.21 -36.64
CA LEU A 73 -11.82 -11.43 -35.66
C LEU A 73 -12.65 -11.12 -34.42
N ALA A 74 -13.92 -10.70 -34.60
CA ALA A 74 -14.83 -10.46 -33.48
C ALA A 74 -15.10 -11.73 -32.65
N LYS A 75 -15.03 -12.94 -33.20
CA LYS A 75 -15.11 -14.17 -32.37
C LYS A 75 -13.87 -14.40 -31.51
N LYS A 76 -12.72 -13.83 -31.89
CA LYS A 76 -11.44 -13.97 -31.17
C LYS A 76 -11.18 -12.83 -30.19
N MET A 77 -11.66 -11.63 -30.50
CA MET A 77 -11.35 -10.41 -29.77
C MET A 77 -12.59 -9.55 -29.56
N ALA A 78 -12.85 -9.20 -28.30
CA ALA A 78 -13.86 -8.23 -27.90
C ALA A 78 -13.19 -6.91 -27.48
N VAL A 79 -13.81 -5.78 -27.81
CA VAL A 79 -13.30 -4.45 -27.49
C VAL A 79 -14.36 -3.68 -26.72
N LEU A 80 -14.01 -3.21 -25.53
CA LEU A 80 -14.76 -2.22 -24.80
C LEU A 80 -14.06 -0.86 -24.97
N PRO A 81 -14.54 0.00 -25.89
CA PRO A 81 -13.97 1.32 -26.06
C PRO A 81 -14.28 2.21 -24.85
N GLN A 82 -13.61 3.36 -24.77
CA GLN A 82 -14.03 4.42 -23.86
C GLN A 82 -15.43 4.91 -24.27
N LEU A 83 -16.41 4.73 -23.38
CA LEU A 83 -17.81 5.04 -23.68
C LEU A 83 -18.17 6.43 -23.17
N HIS A 84 -18.84 7.21 -24.02
CA HIS A 84 -19.53 8.43 -23.61
C HIS A 84 -21.01 8.10 -23.43
N ALA A 85 -21.56 8.46 -22.26
CA ALA A 85 -22.92 8.15 -21.83
C ALA A 85 -23.97 8.92 -22.65
N ASN A 86 -24.16 8.56 -23.92
CA ASN A 86 -25.22 9.10 -24.75
C ASN A 86 -26.27 8.01 -24.99
N ALA A 87 -27.33 8.09 -24.19
CA ALA A 87 -28.72 7.66 -24.43
C ALA A 87 -28.91 6.41 -25.31
N PHE A 88 -28.82 5.23 -24.70
CA PHE A 88 -29.40 4.01 -25.26
C PHE A 88 -30.79 3.77 -24.63
N SER A 89 -31.84 3.73 -25.45
CA SER A 89 -33.20 3.36 -25.01
C SER A 89 -33.39 1.85 -24.80
N ASN A 90 -32.33 1.06 -24.97
CA ASN A 90 -32.37 -0.39 -24.86
C ASN A 90 -32.37 -0.84 -23.39
N SER A 91 -32.99 -1.99 -23.13
CA SER A 91 -32.83 -2.70 -21.86
C SER A 91 -31.42 -3.25 -21.69
N VAL A 92 -31.05 -3.57 -20.46
CA VAL A 92 -29.78 -4.24 -20.14
C VAL A 92 -29.61 -5.52 -20.94
N ARG A 93 -30.64 -6.39 -20.97
CA ARG A 93 -30.62 -7.65 -21.71
C ARG A 93 -30.36 -7.44 -23.18
N GLU A 94 -31.07 -6.50 -23.81
CA GLU A 94 -30.91 -6.20 -25.24
C GLU A 94 -29.49 -5.71 -25.52
N THR A 95 -28.95 -4.85 -24.66
CA THR A 95 -27.59 -4.32 -24.80
C THR A 95 -26.55 -5.45 -24.74
N ILE A 96 -26.66 -6.36 -23.79
CA ILE A 96 -25.74 -7.49 -23.65
C ILE A 96 -25.90 -8.48 -24.80
N SER A 97 -27.13 -8.67 -25.28
CA SER A 97 -27.43 -9.55 -26.42
C SER A 97 -26.72 -9.12 -27.70
N LEU A 98 -26.40 -7.83 -27.87
CA LEU A 98 -25.61 -7.36 -29.01
C LEU A 98 -24.20 -7.97 -29.05
N GLY A 99 -23.65 -8.40 -27.91
CA GLY A 99 -22.39 -9.14 -27.85
C GLY A 99 -22.41 -10.45 -28.64
N ARG A 100 -23.61 -11.03 -28.86
CA ARG A 100 -23.78 -12.28 -29.63
C ARG A 100 -23.82 -12.09 -31.15
N TYR A 101 -23.80 -10.85 -31.64
CA TYR A 101 -23.86 -10.54 -33.08
C TYR A 101 -22.83 -11.30 -33.93
N PRO A 102 -21.56 -11.49 -33.51
CA PRO A 102 -20.59 -12.27 -34.30
C PRO A 102 -20.95 -13.75 -34.47
N HIS A 103 -21.79 -14.31 -33.59
CA HIS A 103 -22.18 -15.73 -33.59
C HIS A 103 -23.45 -16.02 -34.38
N GLN A 104 -24.24 -15.00 -34.71
CA GLN A 104 -25.47 -15.13 -35.49
C GLN A 104 -25.13 -15.35 -36.98
N THR A 105 -25.50 -16.52 -37.53
CA THR A 105 -25.17 -16.91 -38.92
C THR A 105 -26.38 -16.96 -39.85
N GLY A 106 -26.39 -16.14 -40.89
CA GLY A 106 -27.36 -16.19 -42.01
C GLY A 106 -28.58 -15.27 -41.85
N PHE A 107 -29.35 -15.09 -42.93
CA PHE A 107 -30.57 -14.27 -42.96
C PHE A 107 -31.72 -14.79 -42.04
N PHE A 108 -31.60 -16.04 -41.56
CA PHE A 108 -32.58 -16.71 -40.71
C PHE A 108 -31.97 -17.18 -39.38
N SER A 109 -30.88 -16.55 -38.90
CA SER A 109 -30.31 -16.93 -37.60
C SER A 109 -31.32 -16.66 -36.48
N SER A 110 -31.86 -17.72 -35.89
CA SER A 110 -32.64 -17.63 -34.67
C SER A 110 -31.72 -17.51 -33.46
N TRP A 111 -32.22 -16.88 -32.41
CA TRP A 111 -31.56 -16.88 -31.10
C TRP A 111 -31.33 -18.33 -30.62
N SER A 112 -30.08 -18.70 -30.38
CA SER A 112 -29.73 -20.07 -29.97
C SER A 112 -29.71 -20.23 -28.44
N GLU A 113 -29.78 -21.47 -27.97
CA GLU A 113 -29.61 -21.76 -26.53
C GLU A 113 -28.22 -21.34 -26.03
N GLN A 114 -27.19 -21.43 -26.87
CA GLN A 114 -25.84 -20.97 -26.54
C GLN A 114 -25.78 -19.46 -26.38
N ASP A 115 -26.52 -18.70 -27.20
CA ASP A 115 -26.62 -17.24 -27.05
C ASP A 115 -27.32 -16.86 -25.75
N GLU A 116 -28.41 -17.57 -25.41
CA GLU A 116 -29.09 -17.39 -24.13
C GLU A 116 -28.16 -17.65 -22.96
N GLN A 117 -27.46 -18.79 -22.96
CA GLN A 117 -26.54 -19.17 -21.89
C GLN A 117 -25.40 -18.15 -21.75
N ALA A 118 -24.81 -17.69 -22.85
CA ALA A 118 -23.73 -16.70 -22.82
C ALA A 118 -24.19 -15.35 -22.23
N VAL A 119 -25.38 -14.87 -22.61
CA VAL A 119 -25.97 -13.64 -22.05
C VAL A 119 -26.26 -13.81 -20.56
N GLN A 120 -26.92 -14.92 -20.18
CA GLN A 120 -27.23 -15.21 -18.77
C GLN A 120 -25.97 -15.30 -17.91
N HIS A 121 -24.94 -15.96 -18.41
CA HIS A 121 -23.67 -16.12 -17.72
C HIS A 121 -22.98 -14.77 -17.51
N ALA A 122 -22.87 -13.95 -18.56
CA ALA A 122 -22.29 -12.61 -18.47
C ALA A 122 -23.05 -11.71 -17.48
N MET A 123 -24.39 -11.77 -17.46
CA MET A 123 -25.23 -11.02 -16.51
C MET A 123 -24.99 -11.43 -15.05
N LEU A 124 -24.77 -12.72 -14.80
CA LEU A 124 -24.49 -13.26 -13.48
C LEU A 124 -23.06 -12.90 -13.02
N GLN A 125 -22.07 -13.09 -13.88
CA GLN A 125 -20.66 -12.75 -13.62
C GLN A 125 -20.49 -11.27 -13.28
N THR A 126 -21.24 -10.41 -13.97
CA THR A 126 -21.17 -8.97 -13.79
C THR A 126 -22.08 -8.43 -12.70
N GLY A 127 -22.89 -9.29 -12.07
CA GLY A 127 -23.81 -8.90 -10.99
C GLY A 127 -24.95 -7.97 -11.43
N ILE A 128 -25.20 -7.83 -12.74
CA ILE A 128 -26.24 -6.93 -13.26
C ILE A 128 -27.59 -7.63 -13.45
N LYS A 129 -27.67 -8.96 -13.28
CA LYS A 129 -28.86 -9.78 -13.59
C LYS A 129 -30.18 -9.22 -13.05
N ARG A 130 -30.18 -8.56 -11.88
CA ARG A 130 -31.36 -7.90 -11.30
C ARG A 130 -31.95 -6.77 -12.14
N TYR A 131 -31.17 -6.21 -13.05
CA TYR A 131 -31.54 -5.10 -13.95
C TYR A 131 -31.85 -5.56 -15.37
N GLU A 132 -32.00 -6.86 -15.61
CA GLU A 132 -32.15 -7.45 -16.95
C GLU A 132 -33.17 -6.70 -17.85
N HIS A 133 -34.31 -6.32 -17.29
CA HIS A 133 -35.39 -5.62 -18.02
C HIS A 133 -35.40 -4.10 -17.81
N THR A 134 -34.42 -3.56 -17.09
CA THR A 134 -34.30 -2.13 -16.84
C THR A 134 -33.68 -1.43 -18.06
N PRO A 135 -34.24 -0.30 -18.53
CA PRO A 135 -33.59 0.52 -19.55
C PRO A 135 -32.26 1.10 -19.07
N MET A 136 -31.27 1.18 -19.96
CA MET A 136 -29.91 1.63 -19.64
C MET A 136 -29.86 3.04 -19.03
N GLU A 137 -30.77 3.93 -19.42
CA GLU A 137 -30.87 5.30 -18.91
C GLU A 137 -31.20 5.41 -17.42
N PHE A 138 -31.79 4.37 -16.81
CA PHE A 138 -32.10 4.34 -15.38
C PHE A 138 -30.96 3.79 -14.51
N LEU A 139 -29.88 3.32 -15.13
CA LEU A 139 -28.72 2.81 -14.43
C LEU A 139 -27.75 3.94 -14.06
N SER A 140 -27.10 3.80 -12.91
CA SER A 140 -25.92 4.62 -12.59
C SER A 140 -24.78 4.38 -13.58
N GLY A 141 -23.83 5.31 -13.69
CA GLY A 141 -22.68 5.16 -14.61
C GLY A 141 -21.87 3.86 -14.37
N GLY A 142 -21.70 3.47 -13.10
CA GLY A 142 -21.04 2.19 -12.75
C GLY A 142 -21.83 0.96 -13.14
N GLU A 143 -23.16 1.01 -13.06
CA GLU A 143 -24.02 -0.06 -13.54
C GLU A 143 -23.99 -0.16 -15.07
N GLN A 144 -24.07 0.97 -15.78
CA GLN A 144 -23.94 1.01 -17.25
C GLN A 144 -22.61 0.40 -17.68
N GLN A 145 -21.51 0.76 -17.02
CA GLN A 145 -20.19 0.21 -17.32
C GLN A 145 -20.15 -1.32 -17.15
N ARG A 146 -20.75 -1.86 -16.09
CA ARG A 146 -20.86 -3.32 -15.91
C ARG A 146 -21.69 -3.99 -17.00
N VAL A 147 -22.74 -3.33 -17.50
CA VAL A 147 -23.52 -3.85 -18.64
C VAL A 147 -22.66 -3.92 -19.91
N PHE A 148 -21.82 -2.92 -20.17
CA PHE A 148 -20.92 -2.96 -21.33
C PHE A 148 -19.81 -3.99 -21.18
N VAL A 149 -19.27 -4.18 -19.98
CA VAL A 149 -18.36 -5.31 -19.68
C VAL A 149 -19.07 -6.64 -19.91
N ALA A 150 -20.33 -6.77 -19.44
CA ALA A 150 -21.14 -7.96 -19.68
C ALA A 150 -21.40 -8.22 -21.17
N GLN A 151 -21.65 -7.17 -21.96
CA GLN A 151 -21.80 -7.26 -23.40
C GLN A 151 -20.52 -7.81 -24.06
N ALA A 152 -19.35 -7.32 -23.65
CA ALA A 152 -18.07 -7.81 -24.16
C ALA A 152 -17.78 -9.26 -23.74
N LEU A 153 -18.13 -9.65 -22.50
CA LEU A 153 -18.00 -11.03 -22.03
C LEU A 153 -18.98 -11.98 -22.73
N ALA A 154 -20.21 -11.52 -22.99
CA ALA A 154 -21.21 -12.29 -23.73
C ALA A 154 -20.76 -12.61 -25.16
N GLN A 155 -19.81 -11.85 -25.74
CA GLN A 155 -19.18 -12.16 -27.02
C GLN A 155 -18.37 -13.46 -26.99
N THR A 156 -18.02 -13.96 -25.80
CA THR A 156 -17.24 -15.19 -25.57
C THR A 156 -15.96 -15.23 -26.41
N ALA A 157 -15.27 -14.09 -26.49
CA ALA A 157 -13.98 -13.95 -27.15
C ALA A 157 -12.84 -14.44 -26.24
N GLU A 158 -11.73 -14.87 -26.83
CA GLU A 158 -10.55 -15.31 -26.07
C GLU A 158 -9.69 -14.13 -25.57
N ILE A 159 -9.88 -12.97 -26.19
CA ILE A 159 -9.17 -11.73 -25.89
C ILE A 159 -10.18 -10.62 -25.60
N LEU A 160 -9.94 -9.90 -24.51
CA LEU A 160 -10.70 -8.72 -24.13
C LEU A 160 -9.79 -7.48 -24.08
N LEU A 161 -10.15 -6.49 -24.87
CA LEU A 161 -9.47 -5.20 -24.98
C LEU A 161 -10.30 -4.14 -24.27
N LEU A 162 -9.74 -3.48 -23.25
CA LEU A 162 -10.46 -2.51 -22.42
C LEU A 162 -9.78 -1.14 -22.45
N ASP A 163 -10.46 -0.12 -22.96
CA ASP A 163 -9.94 1.25 -22.98
C ASP A 163 -10.55 2.04 -21.80
N GLU A 164 -9.76 2.20 -20.74
CA GLU A 164 -10.13 2.92 -19.51
C GLU A 164 -11.44 2.43 -18.83
N PRO A 165 -11.55 1.13 -18.50
CA PRO A 165 -12.80 0.54 -18.03
C PRO A 165 -13.28 1.04 -16.65
N THR A 166 -12.42 1.74 -15.92
CA THR A 166 -12.64 2.23 -14.56
C THR A 166 -12.82 3.75 -14.47
N ASN A 167 -12.81 4.45 -15.59
CA ASN A 167 -12.91 5.92 -15.61
C ASN A 167 -14.31 6.37 -15.16
N HIS A 168 -14.38 7.51 -14.46
CA HIS A 168 -15.61 8.08 -13.88
C HIS A 168 -16.36 7.20 -12.87
N LEU A 169 -15.72 6.13 -12.35
CA LEU A 169 -16.29 5.27 -11.32
C LEU A 169 -15.73 5.57 -9.93
N ASP A 170 -16.55 5.36 -8.90
CA ASP A 170 -16.06 5.35 -7.52
C ASP A 170 -15.21 4.10 -7.22
N ILE A 171 -14.47 4.15 -6.11
CA ILE A 171 -13.51 3.10 -5.71
C ILE A 171 -14.18 1.71 -5.60
N ALA A 172 -15.42 1.64 -5.11
CA ALA A 172 -16.11 0.36 -4.94
C ALA A 172 -16.45 -0.26 -6.31
N HIS A 173 -16.92 0.54 -7.25
CA HIS A 173 -17.25 0.12 -8.60
C HIS A 173 -16.00 -0.23 -9.42
N GLN A 174 -14.91 0.54 -9.30
CA GLN A 174 -13.62 0.23 -9.91
C GLN A 174 -13.12 -1.14 -9.47
N ARG A 175 -13.12 -1.40 -8.15
CA ARG A 175 -12.72 -2.69 -7.57
C ARG A 175 -13.56 -3.84 -8.12
N GLN A 176 -14.88 -3.70 -8.14
CA GLN A 176 -15.78 -4.76 -8.62
C GLN A 176 -15.53 -5.14 -10.09
N ILE A 177 -15.29 -4.16 -10.97
CA ILE A 177 -15.00 -4.43 -12.38
C ILE A 177 -13.65 -5.15 -12.52
N LEU A 178 -12.62 -4.67 -11.84
CA LEU A 178 -11.29 -5.27 -11.94
C LEU A 178 -11.23 -6.66 -11.29
N ASP A 179 -11.91 -6.88 -10.17
CA ASP A 179 -12.06 -8.20 -9.52
C ASP A 179 -12.72 -9.20 -10.49
N MET A 180 -13.77 -8.77 -11.19
CA MET A 180 -14.47 -9.58 -12.19
C MET A 180 -13.55 -9.93 -13.36
N VAL A 181 -12.90 -8.94 -13.96
CA VAL A 181 -11.97 -9.18 -15.08
C VAL A 181 -10.82 -10.11 -14.66
N ARG A 182 -10.30 -9.93 -13.44
CA ARG A 182 -9.27 -10.81 -12.86
C ARG A 182 -9.77 -12.24 -12.70
N LYS A 183 -11.00 -12.40 -12.21
CA LYS A 183 -11.65 -13.71 -12.06
C LYS A 183 -11.78 -14.41 -13.42
N GLU A 184 -12.25 -13.72 -14.45
CA GLU A 184 -12.38 -14.27 -15.81
C GLU A 184 -11.03 -14.69 -16.41
N ALA A 185 -9.99 -13.88 -16.22
CA ALA A 185 -8.65 -14.22 -16.69
C ALA A 185 -8.14 -15.51 -16.03
N VAL A 186 -8.35 -15.66 -14.72
CA VAL A 186 -7.86 -16.81 -13.94
C VAL A 186 -8.71 -18.07 -14.16
N GLU A 187 -10.04 -17.97 -14.12
CA GLU A 187 -10.94 -19.13 -14.16
C GLU A 187 -11.21 -19.60 -15.60
N CYS A 188 -11.31 -18.67 -16.55
CA CYS A 188 -11.70 -18.96 -17.93
C CYS A 188 -10.55 -18.82 -18.94
N GLY A 189 -9.35 -18.41 -18.49
CA GLY A 189 -8.20 -18.22 -19.36
C GLY A 189 -8.36 -17.04 -20.33
N LEU A 190 -9.19 -16.06 -19.98
CA LEU A 190 -9.41 -14.85 -20.77
C LEU A 190 -8.13 -14.01 -20.81
N THR A 191 -7.66 -13.67 -22.01
CA THR A 191 -6.50 -12.78 -22.16
C THR A 191 -6.97 -11.34 -22.18
N VAL A 192 -6.41 -10.47 -21.34
CA VAL A 192 -6.90 -9.10 -21.21
C VAL A 192 -5.78 -8.10 -21.50
N VAL A 193 -6.08 -7.08 -22.30
CA VAL A 193 -5.23 -5.90 -22.44
C VAL A 193 -6.07 -4.68 -22.07
N MET A 194 -5.66 -3.95 -21.03
CA MET A 194 -6.43 -2.83 -20.52
C MET A 194 -5.59 -1.57 -20.37
N VAL A 195 -6.16 -0.41 -20.68
CA VAL A 195 -5.56 0.89 -20.36
C VAL A 195 -6.04 1.36 -19.01
N LEU A 196 -5.10 1.77 -18.16
CA LEU A 196 -5.36 2.29 -16.83
C LEU A 196 -4.65 3.64 -16.63
N HIS A 197 -5.25 4.51 -15.82
CA HIS A 197 -4.62 5.76 -15.38
C HIS A 197 -3.99 5.64 -14.00
N ASP A 198 -4.52 4.75 -13.18
CA ASP A 198 -4.07 4.54 -11.81
C ASP A 198 -3.03 3.42 -11.76
N MET A 199 -1.80 3.78 -11.39
CA MET A 199 -0.67 2.85 -11.27
C MET A 199 -0.87 1.80 -10.17
N ASN A 200 -1.58 2.14 -9.10
CA ASN A 200 -1.89 1.20 -8.03
C ASN A 200 -2.90 0.16 -8.51
N LEU A 201 -3.95 0.56 -9.22
CA LEU A 201 -4.87 -0.41 -9.83
C LEU A 201 -4.15 -1.33 -10.83
N ALA A 202 -3.28 -0.78 -11.67
CA ALA A 202 -2.50 -1.57 -12.60
C ALA A 202 -1.56 -2.56 -11.89
N SER A 203 -0.88 -2.09 -10.83
CA SER A 203 -0.03 -2.94 -9.99
C SER A 203 -0.78 -4.13 -9.38
N LEU A 204 -1.99 -3.87 -8.84
CA LEU A 204 -2.81 -4.87 -8.18
C LEU A 204 -3.38 -5.92 -9.14
N TYR A 205 -3.88 -5.50 -10.30
CA TYR A 205 -4.72 -6.35 -11.15
C TYR A 205 -4.02 -6.92 -12.39
N CYS A 206 -2.95 -6.30 -12.85
CA CYS A 206 -2.21 -6.75 -14.03
C CYS A 206 -1.07 -7.70 -13.66
N ASP A 207 -0.83 -8.68 -14.54
CA ASP A 207 0.32 -9.57 -14.45
C ASP A 207 1.57 -8.89 -15.03
N GLU A 208 1.38 -8.13 -16.11
CA GLU A 208 2.41 -7.36 -16.79
C GLU A 208 1.93 -5.93 -17.05
N LEU A 209 2.86 -5.00 -17.15
CA LEU A 209 2.62 -3.60 -17.45
C LEU A 209 3.44 -3.18 -18.68
N LEU A 210 2.85 -2.33 -19.51
CA LEU A 210 3.52 -1.63 -20.60
C LEU A 210 3.41 -0.13 -20.33
N LEU A 211 4.55 0.50 -20.06
CA LEU A 211 4.63 1.94 -19.81
C LEU A 211 4.98 2.67 -21.10
N MET A 212 4.10 3.57 -21.54
CA MET A 212 4.24 4.34 -22.79
C MET A 212 4.58 5.80 -22.53
N GLU A 213 5.35 6.39 -23.45
CA GLU A 213 5.57 7.83 -23.54
C GLU A 213 5.74 8.22 -25.02
N SER A 214 5.06 9.28 -25.45
CA SER A 214 5.19 9.84 -26.81
C SER A 214 5.11 8.82 -27.96
N GLY A 215 4.28 7.78 -27.79
CA GLY A 215 4.07 6.74 -28.81
C GLY A 215 5.00 5.54 -28.72
N GLN A 216 5.96 5.54 -27.79
CA GLN A 216 6.97 4.49 -27.64
C GLN A 216 6.79 3.74 -26.33
N MET A 217 7.25 2.49 -26.32
CA MET A 217 7.38 1.68 -25.11
C MET A 217 8.64 2.11 -24.33
N ARG A 218 8.46 2.50 -23.07
CA ARG A 218 9.56 2.87 -22.15
C ARG A 218 9.97 1.73 -21.24
N ALA A 219 9.01 0.94 -20.79
CA ALA A 219 9.24 -0.23 -19.97
C ALA A 219 8.13 -1.28 -20.22
N PHE A 220 8.49 -2.55 -20.08
CA PHE A 220 7.58 -3.69 -20.17
C PHE A 220 8.04 -4.77 -19.21
N GLY A 221 7.11 -5.38 -18.47
CA GLY A 221 7.41 -6.46 -17.53
C GLY A 221 6.44 -6.52 -16.36
N ALA A 222 6.82 -7.22 -15.29
CA ALA A 222 6.01 -7.30 -14.08
C ALA A 222 5.90 -5.92 -13.40
N PRO A 223 4.85 -5.67 -12.57
CA PRO A 223 4.67 -4.36 -11.94
C PRO A 223 5.87 -3.81 -11.17
N HIS A 224 6.67 -4.66 -10.52
CA HIS A 224 7.86 -4.24 -9.78
C HIS A 224 9.05 -3.87 -10.68
N GLU A 225 9.07 -4.34 -11.93
CA GLU A 225 10.08 -4.02 -12.94
C GLU A 225 9.75 -2.71 -13.67
N VAL A 226 8.47 -2.35 -13.73
CA VAL A 226 7.97 -1.17 -14.46
C VAL A 226 7.70 0.03 -13.54
N LEU A 227 7.20 -0.19 -12.32
CA LEU A 227 6.80 0.88 -11.40
C LEU A 227 7.94 1.34 -10.48
N ILE A 228 9.06 1.73 -11.10
CA ILE A 228 10.23 2.27 -10.42
C ILE A 228 10.08 3.78 -10.25
N ALA A 229 10.31 4.30 -9.04
CA ALA A 229 10.08 5.71 -8.72
C ALA A 229 10.76 6.67 -9.70
N SER A 230 12.05 6.45 -10.03
CA SER A 230 12.78 7.32 -10.96
C SER A 230 12.20 7.34 -12.38
N GLN A 231 11.71 6.19 -12.87
CA GLN A 231 11.07 6.09 -14.19
C GLN A 231 9.71 6.80 -14.21
N ILE A 232 8.94 6.64 -13.13
CA ILE A 232 7.65 7.33 -12.96
C ILE A 232 7.86 8.85 -12.91
N GLU A 233 8.85 9.30 -12.12
CA GLU A 233 9.18 10.73 -12.00
C GLU A 233 9.56 11.35 -13.35
N GLU A 234 10.37 10.65 -14.16
CA GLU A 234 10.77 11.10 -15.49
C GLU A 234 9.58 11.22 -16.45
N ILE A 235 8.75 10.17 -16.53
CA ILE A 235 7.67 10.06 -17.53
C ILE A 235 6.43 10.88 -17.15
N TYR A 236 6.08 10.91 -15.87
CA TYR A 236 4.88 11.62 -15.39
C TYR A 236 5.18 13.02 -14.85
N GLN A 237 6.46 13.42 -14.75
CA GLN A 237 6.87 14.71 -14.21
C GLN A 237 6.30 14.96 -12.80
N ALA A 238 6.15 13.90 -12.02
CA ALA A 238 5.50 13.90 -10.71
C ALA A 238 6.35 13.13 -9.70
N ARG A 239 6.70 13.77 -8.59
CA ARG A 239 7.49 13.16 -7.52
C ARG A 239 6.67 12.04 -6.85
N VAL A 240 7.23 10.84 -6.75
CA VAL A 240 6.55 9.69 -6.16
C VAL A 240 7.48 8.91 -5.23
N ALA A 241 6.89 8.12 -4.35
CA ALA A 241 7.57 7.11 -3.57
C ALA A 241 6.90 5.76 -3.79
N THR A 242 7.72 4.70 -3.86
CA THR A 242 7.25 3.33 -4.01
C THR A 242 7.44 2.57 -2.70
N TYR A 243 6.36 1.94 -2.22
CA TYR A 243 6.33 1.11 -1.02
C TYR A 243 5.85 -0.30 -1.36
N ALA A 244 6.03 -1.25 -0.46
CA ALA A 244 5.37 -2.54 -0.57
C ALA A 244 3.89 -2.41 -0.19
N HIS A 245 2.99 -3.02 -0.96
CA HIS A 245 1.59 -3.12 -0.59
C HIS A 245 1.46 -3.94 0.71
N PRO A 246 0.61 -3.52 1.67
CA PRO A 246 0.57 -4.12 3.01
C PRO A 246 0.08 -5.58 3.03
N GLU A 247 -0.74 -5.98 2.07
CA GLU A 247 -1.36 -7.33 2.06
C GLU A 247 -0.82 -8.28 0.98
N ILE A 248 -0.19 -7.77 -0.08
CA ILE A 248 0.20 -8.58 -1.25
C ILE A 248 1.56 -8.14 -1.79
N PRO A 249 2.33 -9.01 -2.46
CA PRO A 249 3.68 -8.69 -2.95
C PRO A 249 3.63 -7.86 -4.24
N LYS A 250 3.05 -6.66 -4.17
CA LYS A 250 2.92 -5.71 -5.27
C LYS A 250 3.42 -4.33 -4.83
N PRO A 251 4.01 -3.51 -5.74
CA PRO A 251 4.39 -2.15 -5.42
C PRO A 251 3.15 -1.26 -5.23
N GLN A 252 3.24 -0.32 -4.29
CA GLN A 252 2.27 0.73 -4.04
C GLN A 252 2.95 2.09 -4.24
N ILE A 253 2.34 2.96 -5.03
CA ILE A 253 2.87 4.24 -5.44
C ILE A 253 2.11 5.33 -4.69
N THR A 254 2.85 6.22 -4.03
CA THR A 254 2.33 7.39 -3.33
C THR A 254 2.88 8.65 -3.98
N MET A 255 2.00 9.61 -4.28
CA MET A 255 2.39 10.93 -4.74
C MET A 255 3.03 11.71 -3.59
N MET A 256 4.16 12.35 -3.87
CA MET A 256 4.86 13.20 -2.92
C MET A 256 4.57 14.67 -3.26
N PRO A 257 4.01 15.46 -2.34
CA PRO A 257 3.78 16.87 -2.60
C PRO A 257 5.11 17.59 -2.87
N ALA A 258 5.04 18.69 -3.63
CA ALA A 258 6.17 19.61 -3.75
C ALA A 258 6.62 20.03 -2.35
N ALA A 259 7.93 20.02 -2.09
CA ALA A 259 8.47 20.36 -0.78
C ALA A 259 7.99 21.77 -0.40
N SER A 260 7.07 21.85 0.56
CA SER A 260 6.66 23.14 1.12
C SER A 260 7.62 23.47 2.26
N ASP A 261 8.24 24.64 2.19
CA ASP A 261 9.12 25.22 3.22
C ASP A 261 8.40 25.52 4.56
N HIS A 262 7.18 25.01 4.75
CA HIS A 262 6.25 25.39 5.81
C HIS A 262 6.26 24.47 7.02
N GLN A 263 7.37 23.77 7.32
CA GLN A 263 7.49 23.12 8.62
C GLN A 263 8.08 24.12 9.64
N GLN A 264 7.18 24.78 10.40
CA GLN A 264 7.53 25.59 11.58
C GLN A 264 8.63 24.92 12.39
N ARG A 265 9.68 25.65 12.79
CA ARG A 265 10.84 25.14 13.55
C ARG A 265 10.53 24.82 15.03
N ALA A 266 9.49 24.04 15.32
CA ALA A 266 9.31 23.46 16.65
C ALA A 266 10.45 22.48 16.96
N VAL A 267 11.12 22.71 18.08
CA VAL A 267 12.16 21.87 18.69
C VAL A 267 11.55 21.25 19.94
N ILE A 268 11.63 19.93 20.07
CA ILE A 268 11.18 19.24 21.28
C ILE A 268 12.23 19.43 22.36
N LYS A 269 11.81 19.66 23.61
CA LYS A 269 12.70 19.72 24.76
C LYS A 269 12.18 18.83 25.87
N LYS A 270 13.04 18.47 26.83
CA LYS A 270 12.62 17.66 27.99
C LYS A 270 11.51 18.32 28.81
N GLU A 271 11.41 19.65 28.82
CA GLU A 271 10.38 20.37 29.59
C GLU A 271 8.97 20.22 29.00
N HIS A 272 8.85 19.70 27.78
CA HIS A 272 7.54 19.43 27.15
C HIS A 272 6.87 18.16 27.68
N PHE A 273 7.55 17.38 28.53
CA PHE A 273 6.97 16.20 29.15
C PHE A 273 6.09 16.58 30.33
N LYS A 274 4.85 16.10 30.31
CA LYS A 274 3.89 16.21 31.42
C LYS A 274 3.80 14.87 32.14
N ILE A 275 4.13 14.85 33.42
CA ILE A 275 4.05 13.66 34.27
C ILE A 275 2.84 13.81 35.20
N THR A 276 1.97 12.81 35.18
CA THR A 276 0.82 12.69 36.09
C THR A 276 0.81 11.30 36.70
N GLU A 277 0.05 11.07 37.77
CA GLU A 277 -0.09 9.73 38.35
C GLU A 277 -0.62 8.69 37.35
N GLN A 278 -1.41 9.11 36.36
CA GLN A 278 -2.04 8.21 35.40
C GLN A 278 -1.17 7.94 34.16
N PHE A 279 -0.36 8.91 33.74
CA PHE A 279 0.45 8.78 32.53
C PHE A 279 1.58 9.82 32.46
N ILE A 280 2.59 9.49 31.65
CA ILE A 280 3.58 10.43 31.12
C ILE A 280 3.14 10.80 29.69
N GLN A 281 3.13 12.08 29.38
CA GLN A 281 2.73 12.61 28.07
C GLN A 281 3.82 13.47 27.45
N LEU A 282 4.07 13.28 26.17
CA LEU A 282 4.71 14.28 25.31
C LEU A 282 3.67 14.74 24.28
N GLN A 283 3.26 16.01 24.38
CA GLN A 283 2.44 16.67 23.36
C GLN A 283 3.34 17.60 22.54
N SER A 284 3.40 17.35 21.25
CA SER A 284 4.13 18.18 20.29
C SER A 284 3.17 19.06 19.49
N GLU A 285 3.61 20.28 19.17
CA GLU A 285 2.89 21.19 18.27
C GLU A 285 2.95 20.72 16.80
N ILE A 286 3.99 19.93 16.47
CA ILE A 286 4.16 19.31 15.16
C ILE A 286 3.93 17.79 15.25
N PRO A 287 3.42 17.15 14.19
CA PRO A 287 3.54 15.70 14.06
C PRO A 287 5.01 15.28 13.99
N LEU A 288 5.36 14.25 14.75
CA LEU A 288 6.65 13.56 14.71
C LEU A 288 6.49 12.30 13.87
N LYS A 289 7.46 11.99 13.01
CA LYS A 289 7.52 10.66 12.39
C LYS A 289 8.04 9.69 13.46
N THR A 290 7.32 8.61 13.70
CA THR A 290 7.63 7.65 14.76
C THR A 290 7.78 6.24 14.20
N VAL A 291 8.63 5.43 14.81
CA VAL A 291 8.62 3.97 14.72
C VAL A 291 8.50 3.41 16.13
N SER A 292 7.48 2.59 16.38
CA SER A 292 7.09 2.18 17.73
C SER A 292 6.66 0.72 17.82
N SER A 293 7.00 0.06 18.94
CA SER A 293 6.47 -1.25 19.33
C SER A 293 5.31 -1.16 20.34
N ALA A 294 4.68 0.00 20.45
CA ALA A 294 3.60 0.31 21.37
C ALA A 294 2.33 -0.56 21.20
N VAL A 295 1.47 -0.59 22.21
CA VAL A 295 0.21 -1.37 22.16
C VAL A 295 -0.85 -0.72 21.26
N HIS A 296 -0.79 0.60 21.07
CA HIS A 296 -1.68 1.38 20.21
C HIS A 296 -0.87 2.26 19.26
N ASN A 297 -1.26 2.25 17.98
CA ASN A 297 -0.50 2.79 16.85
C ASN A 297 0.97 2.32 16.80
N PRO A 298 1.23 1.00 16.72
CA PRO A 298 2.56 0.46 16.45
C PRO A 298 2.98 0.71 15.00
N GLY A 299 4.26 0.46 14.70
CA GLY A 299 4.82 0.61 13.37
C GLY A 299 5.25 2.04 13.07
N ILE A 300 5.26 2.38 11.79
CA ILE A 300 5.65 3.71 11.29
C ILE A 300 4.40 4.60 11.16
N GLY A 301 4.48 5.84 11.64
CA GLY A 301 3.39 6.80 11.46
C GLY A 301 3.78 8.22 11.83
N TRP A 302 2.81 9.13 11.74
CA TRP A 302 2.95 10.53 12.16
C TRP A 302 2.05 10.80 13.36
N HIS A 303 2.65 11.17 14.48
CA HIS A 303 1.94 11.33 15.74
C HIS A 303 2.41 12.59 16.47
N ASN A 304 1.50 13.29 17.13
CA ASN A 304 1.83 14.48 17.91
C ASN A 304 1.61 14.29 19.42
N CYS A 305 1.03 13.18 19.84
CA CYS A 305 0.82 12.83 21.25
C CYS A 305 1.45 11.46 21.53
N LEU A 306 2.34 11.39 22.52
CA LEU A 306 2.90 10.14 23.02
C LEU A 306 2.48 9.95 24.47
N LEU A 307 1.96 8.78 24.83
CA LEU A 307 1.48 8.45 26.17
C LEU A 307 2.13 7.17 26.69
N ASN A 308 2.63 7.22 27.92
CA ASN A 308 3.02 6.05 28.69
C ASN A 308 2.07 5.96 29.89
N ARG A 309 1.04 5.13 29.78
CA ARG A 309 -0.07 5.02 30.74
C ARG A 309 0.28 4.03 31.84
N SER A 310 0.08 4.44 33.09
CA SER A 310 0.20 3.57 34.25
C SER A 310 -0.96 2.59 34.32
N VAL A 311 -0.67 1.32 34.55
CA VAL A 311 -1.65 0.25 34.81
C VAL A 311 -1.28 -0.51 36.08
N PRO A 312 -2.25 -1.15 36.77
CA PRO A 312 -1.96 -2.03 37.89
C PRO A 312 -1.04 -3.21 37.51
N GLY A 313 -0.33 -3.79 38.49
CA GLY A 313 0.57 -4.92 38.25
C GLY A 313 -0.13 -6.23 37.85
N ASP A 314 -1.42 -6.37 38.19
CA ASP A 314 -2.30 -7.50 37.86
C ASP A 314 -3.11 -7.27 36.57
N TYR A 315 -2.72 -6.27 35.77
CA TYR A 315 -3.45 -5.87 34.58
C TYR A 315 -3.53 -6.98 33.52
N VAL A 316 -4.74 -7.22 33.00
CA VAL A 316 -5.03 -8.34 32.08
C VAL A 316 -4.87 -7.91 30.63
N ILE A 317 -3.96 -8.56 29.91
CA ILE A 317 -3.56 -8.19 28.54
C ILE A 317 -4.62 -8.53 27.47
N SER A 318 -5.65 -9.33 27.80
CA SER A 318 -6.59 -9.87 26.81
C SER A 318 -7.52 -8.86 26.13
N ASP A 319 -7.75 -7.67 26.70
CA ASP A 319 -8.64 -6.63 26.11
C ASP A 319 -7.97 -5.24 25.97
N VAL A 320 -6.64 -5.21 25.85
CA VAL A 320 -5.83 -3.98 25.85
C VAL A 320 -6.29 -2.96 24.80
N LYS A 321 -6.61 -3.41 23.58
CA LYS A 321 -7.00 -2.50 22.49
C LYS A 321 -8.29 -1.75 22.80
N ARG A 322 -9.31 -2.44 23.33
CA ARG A 322 -10.58 -1.81 23.67
C ARG A 322 -10.40 -0.83 24.82
N GLU A 323 -9.68 -1.23 25.86
CA GLU A 323 -9.50 -0.39 27.04
C GLU A 323 -8.67 0.86 26.74
N VAL A 324 -7.61 0.74 25.93
CA VAL A 324 -6.84 1.91 25.48
C VAL A 324 -7.73 2.87 24.69
N ASN A 325 -8.61 2.37 23.82
CA ASN A 325 -9.56 3.22 23.10
C ASN A 325 -10.54 3.93 24.05
N GLU A 326 -11.08 3.23 25.05
CA GLU A 326 -11.95 3.84 26.07
C GLU A 326 -11.22 4.92 26.88
N PHE A 327 -9.95 4.68 27.24
CA PHE A 327 -9.09 5.65 27.92
C PHE A 327 -8.86 6.90 27.06
N LEU A 328 -8.50 6.71 25.78
CA LEU A 328 -8.27 7.82 24.84
C LEU A 328 -9.52 8.68 24.68
N GLN A 329 -10.70 8.06 24.54
CA GLN A 329 -11.97 8.77 24.45
C GLN A 329 -12.28 9.59 25.70
N LYS A 330 -12.15 9.00 26.90
CA LYS A 330 -12.37 9.69 28.18
C LYS A 330 -11.39 10.84 28.40
N GLY A 331 -10.14 10.68 27.96
CA GLY A 331 -9.10 11.70 28.05
C GLY A 331 -9.13 12.74 26.93
N HIS A 332 -10.09 12.67 25.99
CA HIS A 332 -10.16 13.51 24.79
C HIS A 332 -8.88 13.49 23.93
N PHE A 333 -8.17 12.37 23.92
CA PHE A 333 -7.02 12.15 23.05
C PHE A 333 -7.47 11.63 21.68
N SER A 334 -6.80 12.07 20.61
CA SER A 334 -7.08 11.59 19.26
C SER A 334 -6.58 10.14 19.09
N PRO A 335 -7.43 9.18 18.71
CA PRO A 335 -7.00 7.79 18.53
C PRO A 335 -5.98 7.60 17.40
N THR A 336 -5.99 8.46 16.38
CA THR A 336 -5.11 8.32 15.20
C THR A 336 -3.78 9.04 15.38
N ASN A 337 -3.69 10.08 16.21
CA ASN A 337 -2.48 10.88 16.40
C ASN A 337 -1.72 10.56 17.70
N THR A 338 -2.19 9.57 18.46
CA THR A 338 -1.64 9.21 19.78
C THR A 338 -0.99 7.84 19.76
N VAL A 339 0.26 7.73 20.22
CA VAL A 339 0.91 6.44 20.49
C VAL A 339 0.80 6.13 21.98
N VAL A 340 0.41 4.91 22.34
CA VAL A 340 0.22 4.53 23.76
C VAL A 340 1.06 3.31 24.12
N MET A 341 1.93 3.49 25.11
CA MET A 341 2.59 2.42 25.86
C MET A 341 1.94 2.24 27.23
N LEU A 342 2.10 1.06 27.82
CA LEU A 342 1.60 0.75 29.16
C LEU A 342 2.77 0.45 30.09
N THR A 343 2.70 0.87 31.34
CA THR A 343 3.71 0.58 32.36
C THR A 343 3.05 0.22 33.69
N ALA A 344 3.58 -0.79 34.39
CA ALA A 344 3.21 -1.07 35.79
C ALA A 344 4.05 -0.27 36.80
N VAL A 345 5.04 0.48 36.32
CA VAL A 345 5.92 1.33 37.14
C VAL A 345 5.24 2.66 37.41
N PRO A 346 5.24 3.17 38.67
CA PRO A 346 4.78 4.51 38.99
C PRO A 346 5.44 5.55 38.08
N THR A 347 4.62 6.40 37.45
CA THR A 347 5.07 7.39 36.46
C THR A 347 6.08 8.40 37.01
N ALA A 348 6.06 8.66 38.32
CA ALA A 348 7.01 9.54 39.01
C ALA A 348 8.46 9.04 38.95
N LEU A 349 8.68 7.74 38.71
CA LEU A 349 10.02 7.14 38.66
C LEU A 349 10.69 7.28 37.27
N VAL A 350 10.02 7.89 36.30
CA VAL A 350 10.57 8.10 34.96
C VAL A 350 11.87 8.89 35.01
N ALA A 351 12.89 8.42 34.28
CA ALA A 351 14.09 9.20 34.01
C ALA A 351 13.94 9.87 32.64
N ILE A 352 14.17 11.19 32.56
CA ILE A 352 14.10 11.97 31.32
C ILE A 352 15.35 12.84 31.21
N ASN A 353 16.12 12.65 30.14
CA ASN A 353 17.39 13.35 29.90
C ASN A 353 17.48 13.84 28.46
N GLU A 354 18.29 14.88 28.24
CA GLU A 354 18.48 15.52 26.93
C GLU A 354 19.97 15.73 26.63
N TRP A 355 20.38 15.42 25.40
CA TRP A 355 21.75 15.59 24.89
C TRP A 355 21.75 16.45 23.64
N ALA A 356 22.56 17.50 23.63
CA ALA A 356 22.83 18.29 22.44
C ALA A 356 23.70 17.51 21.44
N ALA A 357 23.43 17.68 20.15
CA ALA A 357 24.15 17.07 19.04
C ALA A 357 24.30 18.06 17.88
N PRO A 358 25.26 17.87 16.95
CA PRO A 358 25.39 18.78 15.81
C PRO A 358 24.15 18.85 14.90
N PHE A 359 23.37 17.77 14.80
CA PHE A 359 22.07 17.77 14.11
C PHE A 359 20.89 18.36 14.90
N GLY A 360 21.05 18.66 16.20
CA GLY A 360 19.98 19.14 17.08
C GLY A 360 20.12 18.64 18.52
N SER A 361 19.18 17.81 18.97
CA SER A 361 19.26 17.12 20.27
C SER A 361 18.55 15.78 20.25
N VAL A 362 18.92 14.91 21.20
CA VAL A 362 18.26 13.65 21.49
C VAL A 362 17.73 13.69 22.92
N ILE A 363 16.46 13.39 23.09
CA ILE A 363 15.82 13.28 24.40
C ILE A 363 15.46 11.82 24.62
N VAL A 364 15.79 11.29 25.79
CA VAL A 364 15.44 9.92 26.16
C VAL A 364 14.61 9.94 27.42
N ALA A 365 13.47 9.23 27.39
CA ALA A 365 12.61 9.00 28.54
C ALA A 365 12.47 7.49 28.79
N VAL A 366 12.71 7.04 30.02
CA VAL A 366 12.63 5.62 30.40
C VAL A 366 11.83 5.43 31.68
N THR A 367 10.86 4.53 31.65
CA THR A 367 10.29 3.88 32.85
C THR A 367 10.76 2.44 32.88
N ALA A 368 11.42 2.01 33.96
CA ALA A 368 12.00 0.68 34.04
C ALA A 368 11.53 -0.05 35.31
N GLY A 369 10.80 -1.15 35.14
CA GLY A 369 10.47 -2.08 36.20
C GLY A 369 11.26 -3.36 36.03
N VAL A 370 12.11 -3.71 37.00
CA VAL A 370 13.04 -4.84 36.87
C VAL A 370 12.64 -6.08 37.69
N GLY A 371 11.53 -6.04 38.43
CA GLY A 371 11.05 -7.20 39.21
C GLY A 371 10.63 -8.40 38.35
N ASN A 372 10.54 -8.22 37.05
CA ASN A 372 10.04 -9.20 36.07
C ASN A 372 11.01 -9.30 34.88
N ALA A 373 12.31 -9.26 35.17
CA ALA A 373 13.36 -9.27 34.18
C ALA A 373 13.50 -10.64 33.47
N VAL A 374 13.87 -10.59 32.20
CA VAL A 374 13.85 -11.76 31.31
C VAL A 374 15.13 -11.84 30.50
N ASP A 375 15.74 -13.03 30.47
CA ASP A 375 16.74 -13.40 29.47
C ASP A 375 16.02 -13.96 28.24
N VAL A 376 15.98 -13.15 27.16
CA VAL A 376 15.25 -13.50 25.93
C VAL A 376 15.74 -14.81 25.31
N SER A 377 17.01 -15.19 25.53
CA SER A 377 17.61 -16.40 24.93
C SER A 377 17.06 -17.70 25.52
N ARG A 378 16.49 -17.64 26.74
CA ARG A 378 15.96 -18.80 27.48
C ARG A 378 14.45 -18.76 27.68
N VAL A 379 13.74 -17.78 27.11
CA VAL A 379 12.28 -17.64 27.27
C VAL A 379 11.52 -18.87 26.77
N HIS A 380 12.03 -19.55 25.75
CA HIS A 380 11.41 -20.76 25.20
C HIS A 380 11.34 -21.93 26.20
N GLU A 381 12.09 -21.88 27.30
CA GLU A 381 12.06 -22.86 28.40
C GLU A 381 10.92 -22.58 29.40
N ARG A 382 10.25 -21.41 29.31
CA ARG A 382 9.22 -20.98 30.26
C ARG A 382 7.83 -21.51 29.86
N GLN A 383 7.02 -21.83 30.87
CA GLN A 383 5.61 -22.26 30.70
C GLN A 383 4.60 -21.25 31.27
N ASP A 384 5.05 -20.04 31.62
CA ASP A 384 4.21 -19.04 32.29
C ASP A 384 3.23 -18.37 31.34
N GLN A 385 2.12 -17.89 31.90
CA GLN A 385 1.27 -16.93 31.20
C GLN A 385 1.99 -15.57 31.09
N PRO A 386 1.77 -14.80 30.01
CA PRO A 386 2.34 -13.47 29.86
C PRO A 386 1.93 -12.57 31.04
N TYR A 387 2.92 -12.01 31.74
CA TYR A 387 2.73 -11.02 32.80
C TYR A 387 3.42 -9.71 32.43
N ILE A 388 3.03 -8.62 33.08
CA ILE A 388 3.56 -7.31 32.77
C ILE A 388 4.90 -7.12 33.48
N GLY A 389 5.93 -6.93 32.66
CA GLY A 389 7.17 -6.29 33.04
C GLY A 389 7.48 -5.31 31.92
N THR A 390 7.76 -4.05 32.24
CA THR A 390 7.88 -3.02 31.20
C THR A 390 9.11 -2.17 31.45
N ILE A 391 10.05 -2.22 30.53
CA ILE A 391 10.99 -1.13 30.28
C ILE A 391 10.51 -0.41 29.04
N ASN A 392 9.86 0.75 29.24
CA ASN A 392 9.41 1.59 28.14
C ASN A 392 10.46 2.66 27.90
N THR A 393 10.92 2.77 26.65
CA THR A 393 11.97 3.71 26.24
C THR A 393 11.46 4.56 25.09
N TRP A 394 11.49 5.88 25.25
CA TRP A 394 11.26 6.84 24.17
C TRP A 394 12.57 7.53 23.82
N VAL A 395 12.85 7.64 22.54
CA VAL A 395 13.98 8.39 21.99
C VAL A 395 13.42 9.41 21.02
N ILE A 396 13.49 10.69 21.37
CA ILE A 396 12.99 11.80 20.56
C ILE A 396 14.16 12.55 19.97
N ILE A 397 14.18 12.69 18.65
CA ILE A 397 15.31 13.21 17.87
C ILE A 397 14.86 14.49 17.18
N ASN A 398 15.46 15.61 17.55
CA ASN A 398 15.30 16.87 16.83
C ASN A 398 16.16 16.85 15.57
N GLY A 399 15.73 16.11 14.55
CA GLY A 399 16.43 15.96 13.27
C GLY A 399 15.59 15.23 12.23
N CYS A 400 16.18 14.96 11.07
CA CYS A 400 15.56 14.22 9.97
C CYS A 400 16.24 12.86 9.78
N LEU A 401 15.45 11.80 9.77
CA LEU A 401 15.91 10.41 9.64
C LEU A 401 15.25 9.77 8.42
N SER A 402 16.05 9.06 7.63
CA SER A 402 15.54 8.08 6.66
C SER A 402 14.84 6.92 7.38
N GLU A 403 14.07 6.10 6.65
CA GLU A 403 13.44 4.91 7.22
C GLU A 403 14.48 3.89 7.72
N GLU A 404 15.56 3.69 6.95
CA GLU A 404 16.70 2.87 7.36
C GLU A 404 17.28 3.35 8.70
N ALA A 405 17.47 4.66 8.86
CA ALA A 405 18.01 5.24 10.08
C ALA A 405 17.07 5.03 11.29
N PHE A 406 15.75 5.07 11.11
CA PHE A 406 14.80 4.75 12.19
C PHE A 406 14.96 3.32 12.70
N PHE A 407 15.07 2.33 11.81
CA PHE A 407 15.25 0.93 12.21
C PHE A 407 16.60 0.69 12.87
N GLN A 408 17.68 1.27 12.34
CA GLN A 408 19.01 1.18 12.96
C GLN A 408 19.07 1.90 14.32
N ALA A 409 18.36 3.02 14.48
CA ALA A 409 18.21 3.71 15.76
C ALA A 409 17.50 2.83 16.80
N MET A 410 16.46 2.11 16.39
CA MET A 410 15.74 1.17 17.25
C MET A 410 16.64 -0.01 17.70
N MET A 411 17.46 -0.55 16.80
CA MET A 411 18.46 -1.56 17.17
C MET A 411 19.49 -1.00 18.16
N THR A 412 20.05 0.17 17.87
CA THR A 412 21.04 0.84 18.73
C THR A 412 20.50 1.11 20.13
N ALA A 413 19.25 1.58 20.24
CA ALA A 413 18.59 1.79 21.52
C ALA A 413 18.36 0.47 22.28
N THR A 414 17.99 -0.61 21.57
CA THR A 414 17.82 -1.93 22.18
C THR A 414 19.13 -2.46 22.76
N GLU A 415 20.22 -2.38 22.00
CA GLU A 415 21.56 -2.80 22.45
C GLU A 415 22.03 -1.99 23.67
N ALA A 416 21.84 -0.67 23.64
CA ALA A 416 22.19 0.22 24.75
C ALA A 416 21.39 -0.10 26.02
N LYS A 417 20.08 -0.35 25.89
CA LYS A 417 19.23 -0.79 27.00
C LYS A 417 19.72 -2.11 27.58
N THR A 418 19.97 -3.12 26.75
CA THR A 418 20.50 -4.42 27.23
C THR A 418 21.85 -4.25 27.94
N LYS A 419 22.72 -3.36 27.46
CA LYS A 419 23.98 -3.05 28.13
C LYS A 419 23.76 -2.37 29.49
N ALA A 420 22.75 -1.52 29.63
CA ALA A 420 22.37 -0.91 30.90
C ALA A 420 21.93 -1.97 31.93
N LEU A 421 21.06 -2.91 31.54
CA LEU A 421 20.65 -4.04 32.41
C LEU A 421 21.85 -4.87 32.86
N GLN A 422 22.77 -5.18 31.94
CA GLN A 422 24.01 -5.89 32.27
C GLN A 422 24.86 -5.11 33.28
N SER A 423 25.02 -3.79 33.10
CA SER A 423 25.82 -2.95 34.00
C SER A 423 25.23 -2.85 35.41
N GLU A 424 23.91 -2.94 35.51
CA GLU A 424 23.17 -2.93 36.77
C GLU A 424 22.95 -4.34 37.36
N ASN A 425 23.62 -5.35 36.78
CA ASN A 425 23.56 -6.77 37.14
C ASN A 425 22.12 -7.31 37.26
N ILE A 426 21.22 -6.85 36.39
CA ILE A 426 19.84 -7.34 36.37
C ILE A 426 19.83 -8.78 35.85
N ARG A 427 19.21 -9.68 36.60
CA ARG A 427 19.13 -11.09 36.29
C ARG A 427 17.69 -11.52 36.11
N ASP A 428 17.51 -12.50 35.25
CA ASP A 428 16.29 -13.28 35.22
C ASP A 428 16.25 -14.18 36.47
N GLU A 429 15.25 -13.99 37.31
CA GLU A 429 15.12 -14.72 38.58
C GLU A 429 15.05 -16.24 38.39
N ARG A 430 14.53 -16.72 37.26
CA ARG A 430 14.30 -18.14 37.03
C ARG A 430 15.51 -18.85 36.49
N SER A 431 16.13 -18.27 35.46
CA SER A 431 17.31 -18.85 34.82
C SER A 431 18.61 -18.50 35.53
N GLY A 432 18.60 -17.45 36.38
CA GLY A 432 19.77 -16.91 37.06
C GLY A 432 20.76 -16.22 36.13
N THR A 433 20.48 -16.12 34.83
CA THR A 433 21.33 -15.49 33.82
C THR A 433 21.03 -13.98 33.73
N ILE A 434 21.85 -13.27 32.95
CA ILE A 434 21.71 -11.81 32.78
C ILE A 434 20.47 -11.53 31.93
N ALA A 435 19.60 -10.65 32.42
CA ALA A 435 18.41 -10.25 31.69
C ALA A 435 18.76 -9.30 30.53
N THR A 436 18.01 -9.42 29.44
CA THR A 436 18.14 -8.57 28.25
C THR A 436 17.00 -7.56 28.11
N GLY A 437 15.92 -7.76 28.87
CA GLY A 437 14.74 -6.91 28.90
C GLY A 437 13.72 -7.42 29.92
N THR A 438 12.44 -7.15 29.65
CA THR A 438 11.31 -7.70 30.40
C THR A 438 10.29 -8.32 29.45
N ALA A 439 9.22 -8.94 29.98
CA ALA A 439 8.23 -9.65 29.18
C ALA A 439 7.47 -8.77 28.16
N THR A 440 7.32 -7.47 28.44
CA THR A 440 6.53 -6.53 27.62
C THR A 440 7.26 -5.20 27.39
N ASP A 441 8.54 -5.23 27.03
CA ASP A 441 9.30 -4.02 26.68
C ASP A 441 8.68 -3.27 25.49
N SER A 442 8.66 -1.94 25.56
CA SER A 442 8.25 -1.09 24.44
C SER A 442 9.30 -0.03 24.13
N LEU A 443 9.57 0.18 22.84
CA LEU A 443 10.55 1.15 22.35
C LEU A 443 9.91 2.01 21.26
N LEU A 444 10.15 3.32 21.34
CA LEU A 444 9.70 4.30 20.37
C LEU A 444 10.83 5.23 20.00
N ILE A 445 11.08 5.35 18.70
CA ILE A 445 11.93 6.37 18.11
C ILE A 445 11.03 7.39 17.43
N ALA A 446 11.15 8.67 17.76
CA ALA A 446 10.43 9.76 17.11
C ALA A 446 11.41 10.79 16.57
N ALA A 447 11.12 11.38 15.42
CA ALA A 447 11.92 12.46 14.85
C ALA A 447 11.04 13.61 14.35
N THR A 448 11.55 14.84 14.47
CA THR A 448 10.87 16.04 13.98
C THR A 448 10.85 16.14 12.45
N GLN A 449 11.68 15.34 11.76
CA GLN A 449 11.81 15.31 10.30
C GLN A 449 12.25 16.64 9.70
N LYS A 450 13.14 17.35 10.41
CA LYS A 450 13.67 18.66 10.00
C LYS A 450 15.19 18.67 9.91
N GLY A 451 15.70 19.55 9.06
CA GLY A 451 17.13 19.70 8.81
C GLY A 451 17.66 18.69 7.80
N LYS A 452 18.99 18.50 7.81
CA LYS A 452 19.65 17.55 6.90
C LYS A 452 19.22 16.12 7.25
N GLU A 453 18.80 15.37 6.24
CA GLU A 453 18.48 13.95 6.40
C GLU A 453 19.72 13.15 6.78
N MET A 454 19.59 12.36 7.83
CA MET A 454 20.56 11.37 8.25
C MET A 454 20.12 10.02 7.69
N LEU A 455 20.95 9.47 6.79
CA LEU A 455 20.66 8.23 6.09
C LEU A 455 20.83 6.98 6.96
N TYR A 456 21.66 7.07 8.01
CA TYR A 456 22.04 5.93 8.84
C TYR A 456 21.93 6.26 10.34
N GLY A 457 21.38 5.32 11.11
CA GLY A 457 21.12 5.43 12.54
C GLY A 457 21.91 4.44 13.41
N GLY A 458 22.84 3.68 12.81
CA GLY A 458 23.62 2.66 13.52
C GLY A 458 24.60 3.23 14.56
N PRO A 459 25.15 2.39 15.44
CA PRO A 459 25.81 2.82 16.69
C PRO A 459 27.04 3.73 16.51
N ILE A 460 27.71 3.68 15.36
CA ILE A 460 28.90 4.51 15.09
C ILE A 460 28.55 5.86 14.43
N THR A 461 27.32 6.02 13.94
CA THR A 461 26.87 7.27 13.32
C THR A 461 26.71 8.36 14.37
N GLU A 462 26.63 9.62 13.92
CA GLU A 462 26.47 10.76 14.84
C GLU A 462 25.22 10.63 15.71
N VAL A 463 24.08 10.29 15.10
CA VAL A 463 22.82 10.06 15.81
C VAL A 463 22.88 8.78 16.66
N GLY A 464 23.44 7.69 16.14
CA GLY A 464 23.55 6.43 16.87
C GLY A 464 24.39 6.54 18.14
N LYS A 465 25.50 7.30 18.12
CA LYS A 465 26.31 7.58 19.31
C LYS A 465 25.52 8.27 20.41
N MET A 466 24.70 9.26 20.05
CA MET A 466 23.87 10.00 20.99
C MET A 466 22.72 9.15 21.53
N ILE A 467 22.08 8.34 20.68
CA ILE A 467 21.07 7.37 21.09
C ILE A 467 21.67 6.35 22.06
N ALA A 468 22.80 5.73 21.71
CA ALA A 468 23.43 4.71 22.52
C ALA A 468 23.80 5.24 23.91
N LYS A 469 24.45 6.42 23.96
CA LYS A 469 24.77 7.09 25.21
C LYS A 469 23.51 7.43 26.01
N GLY A 470 22.54 8.07 25.37
CA GLY A 470 21.35 8.58 26.05
C GLY A 470 20.46 7.48 26.61
N VAL A 471 20.28 6.40 25.85
CA VAL A 471 19.51 5.23 26.29
C VAL A 471 20.23 4.51 27.42
N PHE A 472 21.53 4.24 27.28
CA PHE A 472 22.29 3.60 28.34
C PHE A 472 22.22 4.37 29.68
N GLU A 473 22.55 5.67 29.66
CA GLU A 473 22.57 6.50 30.87
C GLU A 473 21.17 6.65 31.50
N THR A 474 20.12 6.88 30.68
CA THR A 474 18.74 7.03 31.18
C THR A 474 18.18 5.72 31.72
N THR A 475 18.45 4.59 31.06
CA THR A 475 17.99 3.28 31.54
C THR A 475 18.65 2.93 32.87
N VAL A 476 19.96 3.16 33.03
CA VAL A 476 20.65 2.99 34.33
C VAL A 476 19.99 3.84 35.42
N GLN A 477 19.71 5.11 35.13
CA GLN A 477 19.03 6.00 36.08
C GLN A 477 17.63 5.49 36.44
N ALA A 478 16.82 5.09 35.46
CA ALA A 478 15.46 4.58 35.70
C ALA A 478 15.46 3.29 36.54
N ILE A 479 16.40 2.37 36.29
CA ILE A 479 16.57 1.14 37.09
C ILE A 479 16.92 1.50 38.54
N ARG A 480 17.81 2.47 38.76
CA ARG A 480 18.18 2.91 40.11
C ARG A 480 17.03 3.60 40.83
N ASN A 481 16.26 4.44 40.13
CA ASN A 481 15.04 5.04 40.69
C ASN A 481 14.08 3.96 41.18
N TYR A 482 13.89 2.90 40.39
CA TYR A 482 13.04 1.77 40.78
C TYR A 482 13.57 1.01 42.00
N LYS A 483 14.86 0.63 42.01
CA LYS A 483 15.51 -0.07 43.13
C LYS A 483 15.57 0.72 44.45
N ASN A 484 15.45 2.05 44.38
CA ASN A 484 15.44 2.89 45.58
C ASN A 484 14.05 2.97 46.21
N GLU A 485 12.99 2.74 45.43
CA GLU A 485 11.59 2.76 45.87
C GLU A 485 11.12 1.36 46.34
N PHE A 486 11.60 0.30 45.68
CA PHE A 486 11.27 -1.11 45.92
C PHE A 486 12.53 -1.92 46.20
#